data_AF-A0A423VTH1-F1
#
_entry.id   AF-A0A423VTH1-F1
#
_cell.length_a   1.000
_cell.length_b   1.000
_cell.length_c   1.000
_cell.angle_alpha   90.00
_cell.angle_beta   90.00
_cell.angle_gamma   90.00
#
_symmetry.space_group_name_H-M   'P 1'
#
loop_
_entity.id
_entity.type
_entity.pdbx_description
1 polymer ?
#
loop_
_entity_poly.entity_id
_entity_poly.type
_entity_poly.pdbx_seq_one_letter_code
_entity_poly.pdbx_strand_id
1 'polypeptide(L)'
;MSTPEDLIPRFKHERLLNQGKPRVTHTDICAGRRTSLYGTIDSQPALLILERAPFPSSADYLGSIATSLRTLQNLGANDIYHWYLASSGAIQHKTDTDTDTDTDTDDDFPDLKINLIYPCTEQHIKKYSKQGVRFVTETPEIYREKIRPYMQSKRDEGRLNWVFNIIEGKKEVEDVIHRTPFGEAGDEGFLLLPDLNWDRKTIEALHLLGIVERRDIWSLRDLKVKHIRWLEHMKTKFVEAIEKVYPEVESDQLKLYVHYQPTYYHFHIHVVHVALEAGATQATGKAIGLESIIEHLKSMGDDQEKGMDSVSMGYTLGEASELWTQVFEPSKRIAHTKGAIILARAPVQLVEINGVLERAVFDEVSLRDIVIILDETHGEPKEIPSFSVGVPMKDSVKLTLSEARTMVGSISSLRQSLASGHLDIMCASSGTGSFSLIVNGACSEDGSDTSGTWLKIENAHA
;
A
#
# COMPACT_ATOMS: atom_id res chain seq x y z
N MET A 1 -2.97 21.85 34.56
CA MET A 1 -3.09 20.75 33.56
C MET A 1 -1.90 20.88 32.65
N SER A 2 -1.18 19.80 32.31
CA SER A 2 -0.04 19.89 31.39
C SER A 2 -0.53 20.34 30.02
N THR A 3 0.09 21.37 29.44
CA THR A 3 -0.23 21.79 28.07
C THR A 3 0.37 20.80 27.07
N PRO A 4 -0.09 20.80 25.80
CA PRO A 4 0.54 20.02 24.75
C PRO A 4 2.04 20.32 24.59
N GLU A 5 2.48 21.57 24.81
CA GLU A 5 3.90 21.94 24.75
C GLU A 5 4.73 21.23 25.82
N ASP A 6 4.18 21.04 27.02
CA ASP A 6 4.86 20.35 28.14
C ASP A 6 5.23 18.89 27.80
N LEU A 7 4.57 18.27 26.82
CA LEU A 7 4.85 16.87 26.44
C LEU A 7 6.18 16.71 25.69
N ILE A 8 6.60 17.72 24.92
CA ILE A 8 7.77 17.61 24.03
C ILE A 8 9.08 17.48 24.82
N PRO A 9 9.38 18.32 25.84
CA PRO A 9 10.60 18.19 26.63
C PRO A 9 10.66 16.91 27.46
N ARG A 10 9.51 16.28 27.73
CA ARG A 10 9.41 15.01 28.47
C ARG A 10 9.69 13.78 27.61
N PHE A 11 9.80 13.93 26.29
CA PHE A 11 10.05 12.82 25.37
C PHE A 11 11.45 12.22 25.61
N LYS A 12 11.48 10.95 25.99
CA LYS A 12 12.71 10.16 26.12
C LYS A 12 12.91 9.33 24.88
N HIS A 13 13.86 9.72 24.04
CA HIS A 13 14.23 8.99 22.84
C HIS A 13 14.75 7.58 23.17
N GLU A 14 14.25 6.57 22.47
CA GLU A 14 14.75 5.19 22.56
C GLU A 14 15.45 4.76 21.27
N ARG A 15 14.80 4.94 20.11
CA ARG A 15 15.38 4.59 18.81
C ARG A 15 14.81 5.40 17.65
N LEU A 16 15.63 5.51 16.61
CA LEU A 16 15.21 6.00 15.30
C LEU A 16 14.34 4.95 14.59
N LEU A 17 13.13 5.31 14.20
CA LEU A 17 12.27 4.44 13.38
C LEU A 17 12.56 4.60 11.89
N ASN A 18 12.74 5.84 11.43
CA ASN A 18 12.98 6.16 10.03
C ASN A 18 13.59 7.56 9.89
N GLN A 19 14.47 7.73 8.93
CA GLN A 19 15.05 9.03 8.55
C GLN A 19 15.04 9.07 7.03
N GLY A 20 14.42 10.11 6.46
CA GLY A 20 14.20 10.39 5.03
C GLY A 20 14.57 9.27 4.06
N LYS A 21 13.55 8.59 3.50
CA LYS A 21 13.66 7.43 2.59
C LYS A 21 14.94 7.42 1.73
N PRO A 22 15.93 6.56 2.02
CA PRO A 22 17.00 6.28 1.08
C PRO A 22 16.67 5.00 0.30
N ARG A 23 16.31 5.11 -1.00
CA ARG A 23 16.98 4.46 -2.17
C ARG A 23 16.16 4.48 -3.48
N VAL A 24 16.88 4.83 -4.56
CA VAL A 24 16.62 4.64 -6.01
C VAL A 24 15.61 5.59 -6.68
N THR A 25 16.00 6.85 -6.84
CA THR A 25 16.01 7.61 -8.12
C THR A 25 16.71 8.95 -7.86
N HIS A 26 17.40 9.49 -8.86
CA HIS A 26 18.28 10.66 -8.77
C HIS A 26 17.54 12.02 -8.63
N THR A 27 16.38 12.05 -8.00
CA THR A 27 15.58 13.29 -7.84
C THR A 27 15.00 13.37 -6.43
N ASP A 28 15.56 14.28 -5.65
CA ASP A 28 15.16 14.70 -4.30
C ASP A 28 13.67 14.96 -4.18
N ILE A 29 12.96 14.34 -3.22
CA ILE A 29 11.71 14.99 -2.73
C ILE A 29 11.36 14.74 -1.24
N CYS A 30 12.31 14.33 -0.39
CA CYS A 30 12.24 14.35 1.10
C CYS A 30 13.59 13.93 1.73
N ALA A 31 14.72 14.37 1.16
CA ALA A 31 16.08 13.90 1.48
C ALA A 31 16.51 14.18 2.94
N GLY A 32 16.20 13.28 3.87
CA GLY A 32 16.61 13.38 5.29
C GLY A 32 15.93 14.50 6.08
N ARG A 33 15.03 15.29 5.47
CA ARG A 33 14.33 16.43 6.09
C ARG A 33 13.18 16.03 7.02
N ARG A 34 12.85 14.73 7.08
CA ARG A 34 11.88 14.14 8.01
C ARG A 34 12.50 12.98 8.77
N THR A 35 12.32 12.97 10.08
CA THR A 35 12.80 11.93 10.98
C THR A 35 11.69 11.49 11.93
N SER A 36 11.48 10.17 12.05
CA SER A 36 10.51 9.58 12.97
C SER A 36 11.25 8.86 14.10
N LEU A 37 11.01 9.32 15.31
CA LEU A 37 11.64 8.86 16.54
C LEU A 37 10.62 8.10 17.39
N TYR A 38 11.07 7.00 17.98
CA TYR A 38 10.31 6.25 18.98
C TYR A 38 10.92 6.46 20.36
N GLY A 39 10.06 6.60 21.35
CA GLY A 39 10.45 6.83 22.72
C GLY A 39 9.30 6.67 23.69
N THR A 40 9.45 7.25 24.88
CA THR A 40 8.43 7.23 25.93
C THR A 40 8.21 8.62 26.52
N ILE A 41 6.97 8.90 26.93
CA ILE A 41 6.58 10.03 27.77
C ILE A 41 5.82 9.43 28.94
N ASP A 42 6.18 9.80 30.18
CA ASP A 42 5.54 9.28 31.41
C ASP A 42 5.37 7.74 31.43
N SER A 43 6.40 7.02 30.95
CA SER A 43 6.43 5.54 30.81
C SER A 43 5.40 4.94 29.84
N GLN A 44 4.77 5.76 28.99
CA GLN A 44 3.89 5.30 27.91
C GLN A 44 4.55 5.53 26.54
N PRO A 45 4.30 4.65 25.54
CA PRO A 45 4.90 4.77 24.21
C PRO A 45 4.54 6.08 23.52
N ALA A 46 5.54 6.76 22.95
CA ALA A 46 5.39 8.01 22.22
C ALA A 46 6.15 7.96 20.90
N LEU A 47 5.60 8.63 19.89
CA LEU A 47 6.23 8.74 18.57
C LEU A 47 6.35 10.23 18.22
N LEU A 48 7.58 10.69 18.04
CA LEU A 48 7.92 12.07 17.73
C LEU A 48 8.42 12.17 16.29
N ILE A 49 7.78 12.99 15.47
CA ILE A 49 8.14 13.19 14.07
C ILE A 49 8.65 14.61 13.92
N LEU A 50 9.88 14.74 13.45
CA LEU A 50 10.56 16.01 13.20
C LEU A 50 10.63 16.25 11.70
N GLU A 51 10.20 17.41 11.26
CA GLU A 51 10.25 17.87 9.87
C GLU A 51 10.90 19.25 9.80
N ARG A 52 11.74 19.48 8.79
CA ARG A 52 12.20 20.84 8.47
C ARG A 52 11.01 21.66 7.97
N ALA A 53 10.79 22.83 8.59
CA ALA A 53 9.78 23.77 8.13
C ALA A 53 10.19 24.35 6.75
N PRO A 54 9.21 24.75 5.91
CA PRO A 54 9.51 25.53 4.73
C PRO A 54 10.14 26.87 5.12
N PHE A 55 10.97 27.43 4.24
CA PHE A 55 11.49 28.77 4.46
C PHE A 55 10.36 29.81 4.40
N PRO A 56 10.25 30.72 5.37
CA PRO A 56 9.30 31.82 5.32
C PRO A 56 9.50 32.70 4.08
N SER A 57 8.40 33.12 3.45
CA SER A 57 8.40 34.06 2.33
C SER A 57 8.45 35.54 2.76
N SER A 58 8.47 35.83 4.07
CA SER A 58 8.55 37.19 4.60
C SER A 58 9.85 37.88 4.17
N ALA A 59 9.72 39.14 3.73
CA ALA A 59 10.87 39.97 3.36
C ALA A 59 11.85 40.16 4.52
N ASP A 60 11.36 40.21 5.77
CA ASP A 60 12.20 40.35 6.95
C ASP A 60 13.10 39.13 7.17
N TYR A 61 12.55 37.93 7.00
CA TYR A 61 13.29 36.68 7.10
C TYR A 61 14.32 36.58 5.98
N LEU A 62 13.89 36.74 4.73
CA LEU A 62 14.75 36.59 3.56
C LEU A 62 15.86 37.65 3.50
N GLY A 63 15.60 38.87 3.98
CA GLY A 63 16.60 39.93 4.07
C GLY A 63 17.62 39.72 5.18
N SER A 64 17.27 39.03 6.26
CA SER A 64 18.09 38.92 7.47
C SER A 64 18.80 37.56 7.61
N ILE A 65 18.32 36.51 6.95
CA ILE A 65 18.80 35.13 7.16
C ILE A 65 20.31 34.96 6.93
N ALA A 66 20.87 35.62 5.91
CA ALA A 66 22.30 35.50 5.59
C ALA A 66 23.21 36.13 6.66
N THR A 67 22.76 37.19 7.33
CA THR A 67 23.51 37.90 8.36
C THR A 67 23.30 37.34 9.76
N SER A 68 22.19 36.64 9.99
CA SER A 68 21.79 36.12 11.30
C SER A 68 22.18 34.65 11.52
N LEU A 69 23.05 34.07 10.69
CA LEU A 69 23.50 32.68 10.86
C LEU A 69 24.35 32.52 12.13
N ARG A 70 23.99 31.58 13.00
CA ARG A 70 24.77 31.27 14.22
C ARG A 70 26.08 30.56 13.89
N THR A 71 26.06 29.69 12.88
CA THR A 71 27.25 29.00 12.39
C THR A 71 27.25 28.98 10.86
N LEU A 72 28.45 29.06 10.27
CA LEU A 72 28.65 28.96 8.84
C LEU A 72 29.99 28.26 8.57
N GLN A 73 29.93 27.14 7.85
CA GLN A 73 31.10 26.36 7.47
C GLN A 73 31.10 26.19 5.95
N ASN A 74 32.14 26.69 5.28
CA ASN A 74 32.35 26.43 3.86
C ASN A 74 32.74 24.97 3.63
N LEU A 75 32.11 24.32 2.66
CA LEU A 75 32.42 22.95 2.25
C LEU A 75 33.30 22.93 0.99
N GLY A 76 33.19 23.95 0.15
CA GLY A 76 33.98 24.10 -1.06
C GLY A 76 33.58 25.34 -1.85
N ALA A 77 34.40 25.65 -2.86
CA ALA A 77 34.18 26.70 -3.82
C ALA A 77 34.76 26.30 -5.17
N ASN A 78 34.10 26.67 -6.26
CA ASN A 78 34.58 26.54 -7.63
C ASN A 78 34.11 27.72 -8.47
N ASP A 79 35.04 28.57 -8.90
CA ASP A 79 34.76 29.83 -9.60
C ASP A 79 33.74 30.70 -8.85
N ILE A 80 32.54 30.90 -9.41
CA ILE A 80 31.45 31.66 -8.76
C ILE A 80 30.57 30.82 -7.83
N TYR A 81 30.75 29.50 -7.79
CA TYR A 81 29.92 28.58 -7.00
C TYR A 81 30.53 28.32 -5.62
N HIS A 82 29.76 28.57 -4.57
CA HIS A 82 30.18 28.36 -3.17
C HIS A 82 29.08 27.61 -2.42
N TRP A 83 29.45 26.59 -1.63
CA TRP A 83 28.47 25.83 -0.85
C TRP A 83 28.93 25.65 0.60
N TYR A 84 27.97 25.70 1.52
CA TYR A 84 28.20 25.81 2.95
C TYR A 84 27.23 24.90 3.74
N LEU A 85 27.58 24.61 4.99
CA LEU A 85 26.65 24.20 6.04
C LEU A 85 26.44 25.36 7.00
N ALA A 86 25.20 25.59 7.41
CA ALA A 86 24.87 26.67 8.32
C ALA A 86 23.82 26.25 9.35
N SER A 87 23.75 26.98 10.46
CA SER A 87 22.65 26.91 11.43
C SER A 87 21.98 28.27 11.54
N SER A 88 20.65 28.31 11.40
CA SER A 88 19.83 29.51 11.60
C SER A 88 20.05 30.10 12.99
N GLY A 89 20.13 31.43 13.08
CA GLY A 89 19.99 32.18 14.33
C GLY A 89 18.58 32.75 14.48
N ALA A 90 18.33 33.43 15.60
CA ALA A 90 17.06 34.08 15.88
C ALA A 90 16.82 35.26 14.92
N ILE A 91 15.61 35.36 14.39
CA ILE A 91 15.17 36.43 13.51
C ILE A 91 13.79 36.84 14.00
N GLN A 92 13.71 38.03 14.58
CA GLN A 92 12.46 38.57 15.12
C GLN A 92 11.54 39.06 14.00
N HIS A 93 10.24 38.83 14.17
CA HIS A 93 9.21 39.50 13.40
C HIS A 93 9.24 41.01 13.70
N LYS A 94 9.47 41.85 12.68
CA LYS A 94 9.23 43.29 12.82
C LYS A 94 7.74 43.54 12.68
N THR A 95 7.02 43.58 13.79
CA THR A 95 5.66 44.11 13.81
C THR A 95 5.73 45.62 14.01
N ASP A 96 5.11 46.40 13.11
CA ASP A 96 5.04 47.87 13.16
C ASP A 96 4.12 48.41 14.29
N THR A 97 3.88 47.63 15.35
CA THR A 97 3.06 48.05 16.48
C THR A 97 3.93 48.42 17.68
N ASP A 98 4.28 49.71 17.76
CA ASP A 98 4.70 50.42 18.97
C ASP A 98 3.56 50.39 20.01
N THR A 99 3.33 49.25 20.65
CA THR A 99 2.53 49.18 21.87
C THR A 99 3.28 48.38 22.92
N ASP A 100 3.75 49.11 23.94
CA ASP A 100 4.26 48.64 25.22
C ASP A 100 3.25 47.72 25.92
N THR A 101 3.15 46.48 25.48
CA THR A 101 2.53 45.41 26.25
C THR A 101 3.53 44.28 26.37
N ASP A 102 4.11 44.14 27.57
CA ASP A 102 4.94 43.04 28.07
C ASP A 102 4.20 41.69 27.98
N THR A 103 3.99 41.20 26.76
CA THR A 103 3.74 39.79 26.50
C THR A 103 4.90 39.29 25.68
N ASP A 104 5.86 38.65 26.37
CA ASP A 104 6.96 37.85 25.82
C ASP A 104 6.40 36.76 24.89
N THR A 105 6.03 37.10 23.68
CA THR A 105 5.93 36.15 22.58
C THR A 105 7.14 36.39 21.69
N ASP A 106 8.23 35.69 21.99
CA ASP A 106 9.38 35.50 21.11
C ASP A 106 8.89 34.89 19.78
N ASP A 107 8.33 35.73 18.91
CA ASP A 107 7.90 35.36 17.57
C ASP A 107 9.14 35.30 16.66
N ASP A 108 9.97 34.30 16.92
CA ASP A 108 11.03 33.86 16.02
C ASP A 108 10.43 33.03 14.88
N PHE A 109 11.03 33.12 13.70
CA PHE A 109 10.64 32.25 12.59
C PHE A 109 11.00 30.77 12.89
N PRO A 110 10.02 29.83 12.88
CA PRO A 110 10.27 28.44 13.25
C PRO A 110 10.96 27.65 12.13
N ASP A 111 12.07 26.95 12.44
CA ASP A 111 12.79 26.06 11.50
C ASP A 111 12.26 24.61 11.46
N LEU A 112 11.41 24.22 12.44
CA LEU A 112 10.97 22.84 12.64
C LEU A 112 9.46 22.74 12.80
N LYS A 113 8.90 21.70 12.20
CA LYS A 113 7.55 21.20 12.47
C LYS A 113 7.64 19.90 13.24
N ILE A 114 6.85 19.78 14.30
CA ILE A 114 6.84 18.62 15.19
C ILE A 114 5.44 18.03 15.26
N ASN A 115 5.33 16.72 15.02
CA ASN A 115 4.12 15.96 15.27
C ASN A 115 4.39 14.93 16.38
N LEU A 116 3.55 14.94 17.42
CA LEU A 116 3.61 13.98 18.51
C LEU A 116 2.39 13.06 18.47
N ILE A 117 2.60 11.75 18.48
CA ILE A 117 1.57 10.74 18.69
C ILE A 117 1.78 10.13 20.07
N TYR A 118 0.86 10.40 20.99
CA TYR A 118 0.96 9.97 22.37
C TYR A 118 -0.43 9.76 23.02
N PRO A 119 -0.69 8.60 23.64
CA PRO A 119 0.08 7.35 23.57
C PRO A 119 0.02 6.74 22.17
N CYS A 120 1.16 6.28 21.63
CA CYS A 120 1.20 5.61 20.34
C CYS A 120 0.97 4.09 20.47
N THR A 121 0.58 3.45 19.36
CA THR A 121 0.29 2.00 19.30
C THR A 121 1.26 1.29 18.34
N GLU A 122 1.34 -0.04 18.41
CA GLU A 122 2.13 -0.86 17.48
C GLU A 122 1.82 -0.56 15.99
N GLN A 123 0.58 -0.21 15.67
CA GLN A 123 0.21 0.17 14.30
C GLN A 123 0.91 1.47 13.87
N HIS A 124 1.02 2.45 14.77
CA HIS A 124 1.76 3.70 14.51
C HIS A 124 3.25 3.40 14.32
N ILE A 125 3.84 2.57 15.19
CA ILE A 125 5.25 2.20 15.10
C ILE A 125 5.55 1.54 13.75
N LYS A 126 4.75 0.54 13.34
CA LYS A 126 4.90 -0.12 12.03
C LYS A 126 4.77 0.85 10.86
N LYS A 127 3.83 1.81 10.94
CA LYS A 127 3.61 2.81 9.89
C LYS A 127 4.83 3.71 9.67
N TYR A 128 5.44 4.20 10.76
CA TYR A 128 6.56 5.14 10.70
C TYR A 128 7.94 4.50 10.74
N SER A 129 8.03 3.19 10.96
CA SER A 129 9.27 2.43 10.81
C SER A 129 9.70 2.33 9.34
N LYS A 130 11.02 2.33 9.12
CA LYS A 130 11.58 2.05 7.81
C LYS A 130 11.13 0.66 7.35
N GLN A 131 10.52 0.61 6.18
CA GLN A 131 10.01 -0.63 5.58
C GLN A 131 10.33 -0.65 4.09
N GLY A 132 10.48 -1.85 3.52
CA GLY A 132 10.53 -2.02 2.08
C GLY A 132 9.22 -1.54 1.45
N VAL A 133 9.31 -1.03 0.23
CA VAL A 133 8.15 -0.63 -0.57
C VAL A 133 8.08 -1.54 -1.79
N ARG A 134 6.88 -2.00 -2.11
CA ARG A 134 6.58 -2.90 -3.22
C ARG A 134 5.58 -2.22 -4.13
N PHE A 135 5.79 -2.32 -5.44
CA PHE A 135 4.80 -1.96 -6.44
C PHE A 135 3.98 -3.20 -6.78
N VAL A 136 2.66 -3.10 -6.65
CA VAL A 136 1.72 -4.20 -6.87
C VAL A 136 0.77 -3.86 -8.01
N THR A 137 0.23 -4.89 -8.66
CA THR A 137 -0.83 -4.77 -9.66
C THR A 137 -2.09 -5.42 -9.09
N GLU A 138 -3.11 -4.61 -8.86
CA GLU A 138 -4.42 -5.06 -8.37
C GLU A 138 -5.39 -5.19 -9.55
N THR A 139 -5.79 -6.42 -9.88
CA THR A 139 -6.81 -6.69 -10.90
C THR A 139 -8.22 -6.48 -10.33
N PRO A 140 -9.26 -6.36 -11.19
CA PRO A 140 -10.65 -6.30 -10.75
C PRO A 140 -11.07 -7.47 -9.85
N GLU A 141 -10.52 -8.66 -10.09
CA GLU A 141 -10.78 -9.87 -9.32
C GLU A 141 -10.18 -9.76 -7.92
N ILE A 142 -8.90 -9.37 -7.83
CA ILE A 142 -8.23 -9.12 -6.54
C ILE A 142 -8.99 -8.05 -5.75
N TYR A 143 -9.42 -6.98 -6.42
CA TYR A 143 -10.21 -5.93 -5.79
C TYR A 143 -11.50 -6.50 -5.19
N ARG A 144 -12.29 -7.23 -5.99
CA ARG A 144 -13.60 -7.77 -5.57
C ARG A 144 -13.47 -8.81 -4.44
N GLU A 145 -12.48 -9.70 -4.53
CA GLU A 145 -12.37 -10.85 -3.63
C GLU A 145 -11.57 -10.57 -2.35
N LYS A 146 -10.62 -9.65 -2.39
CA LYS A 146 -9.67 -9.42 -1.30
C LYS A 146 -9.71 -8.01 -0.75
N ILE A 147 -9.67 -7.01 -1.63
CA ILE A 147 -9.50 -5.61 -1.22
C ILE A 147 -10.82 -5.01 -0.73
N ARG A 148 -11.93 -5.22 -1.45
CA ARG A 148 -13.26 -4.73 -1.07
C ARG A 148 -13.72 -5.31 0.28
N PRO A 149 -13.57 -6.62 0.57
CA PRO A 149 -13.82 -7.16 1.91
C PRO A 149 -12.93 -6.54 2.99
N TYR A 150 -11.65 -6.30 2.71
CA TYR A 150 -10.75 -5.60 3.63
C TYR A 150 -11.22 -4.16 3.90
N MET A 151 -11.63 -3.42 2.86
CA MET A 151 -12.18 -2.06 3.01
C MET A 151 -13.42 -2.05 3.91
N GLN A 152 -14.32 -3.01 3.69
CA GLN A 152 -15.53 -3.20 4.50
C GLN A 152 -15.16 -3.44 5.97
N SER A 153 -14.26 -4.39 6.25
CA SER A 153 -13.86 -4.71 7.63
C SER A 153 -13.28 -3.49 8.36
N LYS A 154 -12.48 -2.67 7.67
CA LYS A 154 -11.91 -1.44 8.25
C LYS A 154 -12.94 -0.36 8.55
N ARG A 155 -14.02 -0.30 7.76
CA ARG A 155 -15.14 0.61 8.02
C ARG A 155 -15.98 0.12 9.20
N ASP A 156 -16.25 -1.18 9.27
CA ASP A 156 -17.03 -1.82 10.34
C ASP A 156 -16.30 -1.76 11.70
N GLU A 157 -14.96 -1.79 11.69
CA GLU A 157 -14.11 -1.54 12.87
C GLU A 157 -14.24 -0.10 13.44
N GLY A 158 -15.00 0.81 12.81
CA GLY A 158 -15.21 2.17 13.29
C GLY A 158 -14.03 3.13 13.05
N ARG A 159 -13.09 2.78 12.16
CA ARG A 159 -11.90 3.61 11.87
C ARG A 159 -12.21 4.97 11.24
N LEU A 160 -13.46 5.20 10.81
CA LEU A 160 -13.93 6.45 10.20
C LEU A 160 -14.67 7.38 11.19
N ASN A 161 -14.79 7.01 12.47
CA ASN A 161 -15.50 7.83 13.45
C ASN A 161 -14.96 9.26 13.53
N TRP A 162 -13.64 9.45 13.38
CA TRP A 162 -13.03 10.77 13.34
C TRP A 162 -13.51 11.60 12.14
N VAL A 163 -13.61 11.01 10.94
CA VAL A 163 -14.12 11.67 9.73
C VAL A 163 -15.57 12.09 9.93
N PHE A 164 -16.41 11.19 10.45
CA PHE A 164 -17.83 11.49 10.65
C PHE A 164 -18.05 12.55 11.72
N ASN A 165 -17.22 12.59 12.77
CA ASN A 165 -17.28 13.66 13.76
C ASN A 165 -16.98 15.04 13.14
N ILE A 166 -16.08 15.13 12.16
CA ILE A 166 -15.79 16.38 11.44
C ILE A 166 -16.96 16.77 10.55
N ILE A 167 -17.45 15.82 9.72
CA ILE A 167 -18.58 16.05 8.81
C ILE A 167 -19.81 16.54 9.58
N GLU A 168 -20.13 15.89 10.70
CA GLU A 168 -21.27 16.23 11.56
C GLU A 168 -21.04 17.48 12.44
N GLY A 169 -19.88 18.13 12.35
CA GLY A 169 -19.56 19.34 13.11
C GLY A 169 -19.39 19.13 14.62
N LYS A 170 -19.03 17.92 15.04
CA LYS A 170 -18.76 17.58 16.45
C LYS A 170 -17.30 17.84 16.87
N LYS A 171 -16.38 17.87 15.92
CA LYS A 171 -14.92 18.05 16.13
C LYS A 171 -14.31 18.90 15.01
N GLU A 172 -13.18 19.55 15.33
CA GLU A 172 -12.37 20.37 14.41
C GLU A 172 -13.16 21.49 13.71
N VAL A 173 -14.25 21.97 14.31
CA VAL A 173 -15.13 22.99 13.71
C VAL A 173 -14.36 24.28 13.39
N GLU A 174 -13.44 24.67 14.27
CA GLU A 174 -12.63 25.89 14.12
C GLU A 174 -11.48 25.72 13.11
N ASP A 175 -11.10 24.48 12.78
CA ASP A 175 -10.04 24.19 11.82
C ASP A 175 -10.57 24.11 10.38
N VAL A 176 -11.89 24.01 10.21
CA VAL A 176 -12.55 23.95 8.90
C VAL A 176 -12.49 25.31 8.22
N ILE A 177 -11.78 25.37 7.10
CA ILE A 177 -11.57 26.59 6.31
C ILE A 177 -12.86 26.97 5.57
N HIS A 178 -13.56 25.96 5.06
CA HIS A 178 -14.81 26.12 4.34
C HIS A 178 -15.68 24.88 4.54
N ARG A 179 -16.99 25.08 4.66
CA ARG A 179 -17.96 23.99 4.61
C ARG A 179 -19.27 24.42 4.00
N THR A 180 -19.92 23.49 3.32
CA THR A 180 -21.36 23.58 3.09
C THR A 180 -22.12 23.29 4.40
N PRO A 181 -23.27 23.94 4.65
CA PRO A 181 -24.14 23.54 5.75
C PRO A 181 -24.52 22.06 5.64
N PHE A 182 -24.38 21.34 6.75
CA PHE A 182 -24.56 19.89 6.79
C PHE A 182 -25.99 19.50 6.43
N GLY A 183 -26.16 18.60 5.45
CA GLY A 183 -27.45 18.12 4.98
C GLY A 183 -28.17 19.02 3.97
N GLU A 184 -27.69 20.23 3.70
CA GLU A 184 -28.39 21.17 2.79
C GLU A 184 -28.03 20.93 1.30
N ALA A 185 -26.82 20.46 1.03
CA ALA A 185 -26.30 20.29 -0.34
C ALA A 185 -26.51 18.89 -0.94
N GLY A 186 -27.31 18.03 -0.28
CA GLY A 186 -27.53 16.64 -0.69
C GLY A 186 -26.21 15.88 -0.87
N ASP A 187 -26.03 15.24 -2.02
CA ASP A 187 -24.83 14.45 -2.34
C ASP A 187 -23.60 15.32 -2.70
N GLU A 188 -23.76 16.64 -2.78
CA GLU A 188 -22.69 17.60 -3.14
C GLU A 188 -22.19 18.42 -1.95
N GLY A 189 -22.53 18.02 -0.72
CA GLY A 189 -21.95 18.60 0.49
C GLY A 189 -20.46 18.26 0.63
N PHE A 190 -19.68 19.21 1.14
CA PHE A 190 -18.25 19.02 1.42
C PHE A 190 -17.72 20.01 2.44
N LEU A 191 -16.51 19.71 2.92
CA LEU A 191 -15.71 20.61 3.74
C LEU A 191 -14.24 20.57 3.31
N LEU A 192 -13.54 21.67 3.55
CA LEU A 192 -12.11 21.85 3.33
C LEU A 192 -11.39 21.94 4.68
N LEU A 193 -10.44 21.04 4.89
CA LEU A 193 -9.57 21.03 6.06
C LEU A 193 -8.11 21.23 5.65
N PRO A 194 -7.31 21.94 6.45
CA PRO A 194 -5.87 21.98 6.25
C PRO A 194 -5.27 20.58 6.50
N ASP A 195 -4.40 20.12 5.61
CA ASP A 195 -3.62 18.91 5.86
C ASP A 195 -2.71 19.12 7.08
N LEU A 196 -2.52 18.06 7.87
CA LEU A 196 -1.68 18.08 9.06
C LEU A 196 -0.27 18.61 8.77
N ASN A 197 0.25 18.44 7.54
CA ASN A 197 1.60 18.84 7.16
C ASN A 197 1.70 20.29 6.69
N TRP A 198 0.60 21.00 6.43
CA TRP A 198 0.62 22.42 6.11
C TRP A 198 0.74 23.30 7.36
N ASP A 199 1.41 24.46 7.26
CA ASP A 199 1.56 25.44 8.34
C ASP A 199 0.41 26.45 8.42
N ARG A 200 -0.53 26.39 7.46
CA ARG A 200 -1.70 27.28 7.30
C ARG A 200 -1.34 28.74 7.02
N LYS A 201 -0.07 29.04 6.72
CA LYS A 201 0.45 30.39 6.49
C LYS A 201 1.10 30.50 5.11
N THR A 202 1.97 29.57 4.75
CA THR A 202 2.72 29.60 3.50
C THR A 202 1.82 29.13 2.36
N ILE A 203 1.28 30.07 1.57
CA ILE A 203 0.35 29.79 0.46
C ILE A 203 0.95 28.88 -0.59
N GLU A 204 2.23 29.04 -0.94
CA GLU A 204 2.90 28.16 -1.90
C GLU A 204 3.03 26.71 -1.40
N ALA A 205 2.91 26.50 -0.09
CA ALA A 205 2.88 25.19 0.55
C ALA A 205 1.44 24.71 0.85
N LEU A 206 0.41 25.37 0.33
CA LEU A 206 -0.99 25.04 0.57
C LEU A 206 -1.27 23.58 0.23
N HIS A 207 -1.85 22.89 1.21
CA HIS A 207 -2.29 21.51 1.12
C HIS A 207 -3.55 21.34 1.95
N LEU A 208 -4.67 21.11 1.25
CA LEU A 208 -6.00 20.93 1.82
C LEU A 208 -6.52 19.52 1.54
N LEU A 209 -7.43 19.09 2.40
CA LEU A 209 -8.24 17.87 2.28
C LEU A 209 -9.69 18.29 2.05
N GLY A 210 -10.19 18.02 0.84
CA GLY A 210 -11.60 18.08 0.51
C GLY A 210 -12.29 16.79 0.92
N ILE A 211 -13.06 16.85 2.01
CA ILE A 211 -13.85 15.72 2.52
C ILE A 211 -15.29 15.90 2.04
N VAL A 212 -15.79 14.92 1.27
CA VAL A 212 -17.17 14.93 0.79
C VAL A 212 -18.13 14.44 1.87
N GLU A 213 -19.36 14.95 1.89
CA GLU A 213 -20.37 14.61 2.89
C GLU A 213 -20.99 13.21 2.65
N ARG A 214 -21.17 12.85 1.37
CA ARG A 214 -21.66 11.53 0.96
C ARG A 214 -20.76 10.40 1.47
N ARG A 215 -21.36 9.27 1.85
CA ARG A 215 -20.66 8.17 2.58
C ARG A 215 -20.54 6.86 1.79
N ASP A 216 -21.10 6.82 0.60
CA ASP A 216 -21.22 5.65 -0.28
C ASP A 216 -19.98 5.40 -1.15
N ILE A 217 -19.14 6.42 -1.37
CA ILE A 217 -17.87 6.31 -2.11
C ILE A 217 -16.72 6.13 -1.11
N TRP A 218 -16.08 4.97 -1.11
CA TRP A 218 -15.04 4.62 -0.12
C TRP A 218 -13.64 4.88 -0.66
N SER A 219 -13.48 4.75 -1.97
CA SER A 219 -12.27 5.08 -2.71
C SER A 219 -12.61 5.38 -4.17
N LEU A 220 -11.60 5.70 -4.97
CA LEU A 220 -11.80 5.90 -6.41
C LEU A 220 -12.41 4.68 -7.12
N ARG A 221 -12.30 3.47 -6.55
CA ARG A 221 -12.89 2.24 -7.12
C ARG A 221 -14.42 2.29 -7.21
N ASP A 222 -15.08 3.08 -6.36
CA ASP A 222 -16.53 3.25 -6.39
C ASP A 222 -16.99 4.26 -7.47
N LEU A 223 -16.03 4.95 -8.12
CA LEU A 223 -16.35 5.90 -9.17
C LEU A 223 -16.73 5.17 -10.46
N LYS A 224 -17.80 5.65 -11.08
CA LYS A 224 -18.48 5.07 -12.24
C LYS A 224 -18.79 6.20 -13.22
N VAL A 225 -19.14 5.86 -14.46
CA VAL A 225 -19.50 6.83 -15.51
C VAL A 225 -20.62 7.78 -15.03
N LYS A 226 -21.62 7.29 -14.29
CA LYS A 226 -22.67 8.15 -13.70
C LYS A 226 -22.18 9.23 -12.74
N HIS A 227 -20.98 9.07 -12.17
CA HIS A 227 -20.39 10.02 -11.24
C HIS A 227 -19.60 11.14 -11.93
N ILE A 228 -19.43 11.12 -13.27
CA ILE A 228 -18.63 12.13 -13.99
C ILE A 228 -19.12 13.56 -13.71
N ARG A 229 -20.43 13.82 -13.86
CA ARG A 229 -21.00 15.16 -13.60
C ARG A 229 -20.76 15.61 -12.16
N TRP A 230 -20.93 14.69 -11.22
CA TRP A 230 -20.67 14.96 -9.80
C TRP A 230 -19.19 15.30 -9.57
N LEU A 231 -18.24 14.56 -10.18
CA LEU A 231 -16.80 14.85 -10.06
C LEU A 231 -16.43 16.23 -10.64
N GLU A 232 -16.99 16.60 -11.80
CA GLU A 232 -16.76 17.91 -12.44
C GLU A 232 -17.34 19.05 -11.60
N HIS A 233 -18.54 18.87 -11.04
CA HIS A 233 -19.15 19.82 -10.11
C HIS A 233 -18.32 19.97 -8.82
N MET A 234 -17.91 18.86 -8.21
CA MET A 234 -17.12 18.89 -6.99
C MET A 234 -15.77 19.57 -7.23
N LYS A 235 -15.09 19.26 -8.34
CA LYS A 235 -13.85 19.96 -8.74
C LYS A 235 -14.06 21.47 -8.77
N THR A 236 -15.11 21.93 -9.45
CA THR A 236 -15.44 23.35 -9.59
C THR A 236 -15.69 23.99 -8.22
N LYS A 237 -16.55 23.37 -7.40
CA LYS A 237 -16.87 23.84 -6.04
C LYS A 237 -15.65 23.91 -5.12
N PHE A 238 -14.75 22.92 -5.18
CA PHE A 238 -13.51 22.95 -4.39
C PHE A 238 -12.62 24.12 -4.78
N VAL A 239 -12.43 24.34 -6.08
CA VAL A 239 -11.61 25.46 -6.60
C VAL A 239 -12.24 26.80 -6.22
N GLU A 240 -13.52 27.01 -6.49
CA GLU A 240 -14.24 28.25 -6.15
C GLU A 240 -14.20 28.56 -4.64
N ALA A 241 -14.35 27.53 -3.80
CA ALA A 241 -14.25 27.69 -2.36
C ALA A 241 -12.84 28.11 -1.91
N ILE A 242 -11.79 27.61 -2.57
CA ILE A 242 -10.41 27.96 -2.26
C ILE A 242 -10.08 29.37 -2.74
N GLU A 243 -10.41 29.74 -3.98
CA GLU A 243 -10.20 31.09 -4.51
C GLU A 243 -10.92 32.15 -3.67
N LYS A 244 -12.10 31.81 -3.11
CA LYS A 244 -12.82 32.70 -2.21
C LYS A 244 -12.10 32.92 -0.88
N VAL A 245 -11.44 31.90 -0.35
CA VAL A 245 -10.76 31.98 0.95
C VAL A 245 -9.34 32.52 0.82
N TYR A 246 -8.66 32.20 -0.28
CA TYR A 246 -7.31 32.64 -0.62
C TYR A 246 -7.34 33.33 -1.99
N PRO A 247 -7.73 34.63 -2.06
CA PRO A 247 -7.90 35.35 -3.33
C PRO A 247 -6.62 35.50 -4.17
N GLU A 248 -5.46 35.29 -3.57
CA GLU A 248 -4.15 35.28 -4.23
C GLU A 248 -3.84 33.98 -4.98
N VAL A 249 -4.64 32.93 -4.80
CA VAL A 249 -4.47 31.63 -5.46
C VAL A 249 -5.44 31.53 -6.64
N GLU A 250 -4.90 31.33 -7.83
CA GLU A 250 -5.68 31.14 -9.06
C GLU A 250 -6.01 29.65 -9.29
N SER A 251 -7.13 29.36 -9.97
CA SER A 251 -7.56 27.99 -10.29
C SER A 251 -6.50 27.11 -10.96
N ASP A 252 -5.64 27.67 -11.81
CA ASP A 252 -4.58 26.95 -12.51
C ASP A 252 -3.31 26.74 -11.66
N GLN A 253 -3.27 27.33 -10.46
CA GLN A 253 -2.25 27.10 -9.45
C GLN A 253 -2.62 25.95 -8.49
N LEU A 254 -3.69 25.21 -8.76
CA LEU A 254 -4.15 24.09 -7.93
C LEU A 254 -4.03 22.73 -8.65
N LYS A 255 -3.49 21.74 -7.94
CA LYS A 255 -3.50 20.32 -8.33
C LYS A 255 -4.49 19.57 -7.46
N LEU A 256 -5.44 18.87 -8.09
CA LEU A 256 -6.40 18.02 -7.40
C LEU A 256 -6.11 16.55 -7.68
N TYR A 257 -6.00 15.74 -6.63
CA TYR A 257 -5.74 14.30 -6.77
C TYR A 257 -6.33 13.50 -5.63
N VAL A 258 -6.47 12.20 -5.83
CA VAL A 258 -6.89 11.24 -4.81
C VAL A 258 -5.80 10.19 -4.58
N HIS A 259 -5.80 9.57 -3.40
CA HIS A 259 -4.87 8.48 -3.11
C HIS A 259 -5.44 7.11 -3.47
N TYR A 260 -4.57 6.26 -4.00
CA TYR A 260 -4.82 4.83 -4.13
C TYR A 260 -3.57 3.99 -3.85
N GLN A 261 -3.57 3.10 -2.85
CA GLN A 261 -4.58 2.91 -1.80
C GLN A 261 -4.70 4.16 -0.90
N PRO A 262 -5.90 4.59 -0.47
CA PRO A 262 -6.07 5.71 0.45
C PRO A 262 -5.64 5.34 1.88
N THR A 263 -5.38 6.34 2.72
CA THR A 263 -5.05 6.11 4.14
C THR A 263 -6.28 5.71 4.98
N TYR A 264 -7.47 6.14 4.55
CA TYR A 264 -8.77 5.81 5.15
C TYR A 264 -9.83 5.69 4.04
N TYR A 265 -10.84 4.85 4.27
CA TYR A 265 -11.83 4.45 3.26
C TYR A 265 -13.08 5.31 3.26
N HIS A 266 -12.89 6.63 3.13
CA HIS A 266 -13.91 7.63 2.84
C HIS A 266 -13.35 8.52 1.74
N PHE A 267 -14.08 8.73 0.65
CA PHE A 267 -13.56 9.49 -0.49
C PHE A 267 -13.15 10.90 -0.08
N HIS A 268 -11.94 11.29 -0.44
CA HIS A 268 -11.39 12.61 -0.16
C HIS A 268 -10.46 13.01 -1.29
N ILE A 269 -10.41 14.31 -1.53
CA ILE A 269 -9.61 14.93 -2.59
C ILE A 269 -8.53 15.76 -1.92
N HIS A 270 -7.28 15.51 -2.28
CA HIS A 270 -6.18 16.40 -1.94
C HIS A 270 -6.20 17.57 -2.91
N VAL A 271 -6.16 18.78 -2.36
CA VAL A 271 -5.98 20.01 -3.15
C VAL A 271 -4.70 20.66 -2.70
N VAL A 272 -3.74 20.81 -3.61
CA VAL A 272 -2.42 21.36 -3.28
C VAL A 272 -2.04 22.47 -4.24
N HIS A 273 -1.24 23.43 -3.77
CA HIS A 273 -0.64 24.42 -4.66
C HIS A 273 0.33 23.76 -5.64
N VAL A 274 0.41 24.29 -6.87
CA VAL A 274 1.33 23.78 -7.91
C VAL A 274 2.79 23.83 -7.49
N ALA A 275 3.17 24.87 -6.74
CA ALA A 275 4.52 25.09 -6.21
C ALA A 275 4.88 24.21 -4.99
N LEU A 276 3.91 23.50 -4.39
CA LEU A 276 4.19 22.63 -3.25
C LEU A 276 5.16 21.51 -3.65
N GLU A 277 6.27 21.39 -2.91
CA GLU A 277 7.29 20.36 -3.09
C GLU A 277 6.66 18.95 -3.09
N ALA A 278 6.92 18.18 -4.17
CA ALA A 278 6.18 16.96 -4.47
C ALA A 278 6.61 15.73 -3.64
N GLY A 279 6.22 15.64 -2.37
CA GLY A 279 6.55 14.50 -1.53
C GLY A 279 5.89 13.16 -1.95
N ALA A 280 6.03 12.14 -1.10
CA ALA A 280 5.42 10.82 -1.32
C ALA A 280 3.89 10.84 -1.50
N THR A 281 3.22 11.89 -1.02
CA THR A 281 1.78 12.12 -1.18
C THR A 281 1.37 12.45 -2.62
N GLN A 282 2.29 12.99 -3.44
CA GLN A 282 2.05 13.36 -4.86
C GLN A 282 2.64 12.35 -5.85
N ALA A 283 3.35 11.32 -5.37
CA ALA A 283 4.10 10.41 -6.22
C ALA A 283 3.20 9.47 -7.05
N THR A 284 3.65 9.12 -8.26
CA THR A 284 3.07 8.03 -9.06
C THR A 284 3.08 6.72 -8.28
N GLY A 285 1.98 5.96 -8.40
CA GLY A 285 1.75 4.78 -7.58
C GLY A 285 1.23 5.10 -6.17
N LYS A 286 0.80 6.35 -5.94
CA LYS A 286 0.04 6.78 -4.75
C LYS A 286 -1.02 7.82 -5.12
N ALA A 287 -0.62 8.92 -5.74
CA ALA A 287 -1.52 9.97 -6.21
C ALA A 287 -2.04 9.67 -7.61
N ILE A 288 -3.33 9.93 -7.82
CA ILE A 288 -3.97 9.86 -9.13
C ILE A 288 -4.76 11.16 -9.32
N GLY A 289 -4.39 11.93 -10.34
CA GLY A 289 -5.01 13.22 -10.65
C GLY A 289 -6.51 13.08 -10.89
N LEU A 290 -7.29 14.02 -10.36
CA LEU A 290 -8.75 14.00 -10.45
C LEU A 290 -9.22 14.06 -11.90
N GLU A 291 -8.61 14.94 -12.70
CA GLU A 291 -8.85 15.07 -14.14
C GLU A 291 -8.56 13.76 -14.87
N SER A 292 -7.49 13.05 -14.51
CA SER A 292 -7.15 11.77 -15.11
C SER A 292 -8.25 10.72 -14.84
N ILE A 293 -8.85 10.73 -13.65
CA ILE A 293 -9.96 9.84 -13.31
C ILE A 293 -11.20 10.19 -14.12
N ILE A 294 -11.54 11.47 -14.21
CA ILE A 294 -12.70 11.95 -14.98
C ILE A 294 -12.56 11.55 -16.45
N GLU A 295 -11.40 11.81 -17.08
CA GLU A 295 -11.17 11.47 -18.48
C GLU A 295 -11.11 9.94 -18.71
N HIS A 296 -10.56 9.18 -17.75
CA HIS A 296 -10.62 7.73 -17.81
C HIS A 296 -12.07 7.23 -17.82
N LEU A 297 -12.92 7.72 -16.91
CA LEU A 297 -14.34 7.35 -16.89
C LEU A 297 -15.05 7.74 -18.19
N LYS A 298 -14.79 8.94 -18.75
CA LYS A 298 -15.34 9.33 -20.06
C LYS A 298 -14.94 8.37 -21.18
N SER A 299 -13.69 7.87 -21.16
CA SER A 299 -13.21 6.91 -22.15
C SER A 299 -13.83 5.51 -22.02
N MET A 300 -14.51 5.20 -20.91
CA MET A 300 -15.10 3.88 -20.69
C MET A 300 -16.40 3.64 -21.48
N GLY A 301 -16.95 4.68 -22.12
CA GLY A 301 -18.20 4.63 -22.90
C GLY A 301 -19.42 5.10 -22.11
N ASP A 302 -20.63 4.83 -22.65
CA ASP A 302 -21.89 5.38 -22.11
C ASP A 302 -22.54 4.53 -21.01
N ASP A 303 -21.99 3.36 -20.70
CA ASP A 303 -22.50 2.49 -19.63
C ASP A 303 -22.29 3.14 -18.26
N GLN A 304 -23.39 3.61 -17.69
CA GLN A 304 -23.45 4.34 -16.42
C GLN A 304 -22.92 3.54 -15.22
N GLU A 305 -22.93 2.21 -15.28
CA GLU A 305 -22.51 1.34 -14.19
C GLU A 305 -21.05 0.87 -14.31
N LYS A 306 -20.43 1.09 -15.46
CA LYS A 306 -19.00 0.82 -15.67
C LYS A 306 -18.17 1.85 -14.89
N GLY A 307 -17.09 1.40 -14.28
CA GLY A 307 -16.30 2.24 -13.41
C GLY A 307 -14.89 1.75 -13.16
N MET A 308 -14.24 2.46 -12.25
CA MET A 308 -12.85 2.22 -11.88
C MET A 308 -12.65 0.87 -11.19
N ASP A 309 -13.69 0.19 -10.72
CA ASP A 309 -13.64 -1.19 -10.23
C ASP A 309 -13.32 -2.22 -11.32
N SER A 310 -13.52 -1.88 -12.59
CA SER A 310 -13.26 -2.75 -13.74
C SER A 310 -11.85 -2.69 -14.31
N VAL A 311 -10.98 -1.80 -13.80
CA VAL A 311 -9.61 -1.61 -14.33
C VAL A 311 -8.54 -2.28 -13.46
N SER A 312 -7.39 -2.62 -14.03
CA SER A 312 -6.23 -3.00 -13.23
C SER A 312 -5.48 -1.75 -12.75
N MET A 313 -5.03 -1.73 -11.51
CA MET A 313 -4.36 -0.58 -10.91
C MET A 313 -2.99 -0.95 -10.36
N GLY A 314 -1.96 -0.19 -10.77
CA GLY A 314 -0.61 -0.29 -10.24
C GLY A 314 -0.35 0.74 -9.15
N TYR A 315 0.07 0.33 -7.95
CA TYR A 315 0.37 1.25 -6.85
C TYR A 315 1.38 0.67 -5.86
N THR A 316 1.86 1.52 -4.95
CA THR A 316 2.87 1.17 -3.95
C THR A 316 2.24 0.76 -2.62
N LEU A 317 2.79 -0.27 -1.99
CA LEU A 317 2.49 -0.72 -0.63
C LEU A 317 3.77 -0.85 0.18
N GLY A 318 3.69 -0.51 1.46
CA GLY A 318 4.75 -0.85 2.41
C GLY A 318 4.64 -2.31 2.84
N GLU A 319 5.77 -2.99 3.05
CA GLU A 319 5.80 -4.40 3.46
C GLU A 319 5.15 -4.66 4.82
N ALA A 320 5.05 -3.65 5.69
CA ALA A 320 4.36 -3.78 6.96
C ALA A 320 2.84 -3.55 6.85
N SER A 321 2.32 -3.19 5.67
CA SER A 321 0.89 -2.97 5.46
C SER A 321 0.10 -4.28 5.53
N GLU A 322 -1.12 -4.22 6.06
CA GLU A 322 -2.03 -5.37 6.11
C GLU A 322 -2.34 -5.90 4.71
N LEU A 323 -2.49 -5.01 3.71
CA LEU A 323 -2.72 -5.41 2.33
C LEU A 323 -1.54 -6.20 1.73
N TRP A 324 -0.30 -5.80 2.03
CA TRP A 324 0.86 -6.56 1.56
C TRP A 324 0.89 -7.95 2.21
N THR A 325 0.85 -8.00 3.55
CA THR A 325 1.04 -9.25 4.31
C THR A 325 -0.11 -10.23 4.13
N GLN A 326 -1.35 -9.76 3.94
CA GLN A 326 -2.53 -10.63 3.84
C GLN A 326 -2.95 -10.95 2.41
N VAL A 327 -2.64 -10.11 1.42
CA VAL A 327 -3.14 -10.26 0.04
C VAL A 327 -2.02 -10.51 -0.95
N PHE A 328 -1.09 -9.57 -1.09
CA PHE A 328 -0.13 -9.60 -2.20
C PHE A 328 1.07 -10.51 -1.94
N GLU A 329 1.58 -10.57 -0.72
CA GLU A 329 2.70 -11.45 -0.38
C GLU A 329 2.33 -12.94 -0.51
N PRO A 330 1.18 -13.43 0.02
CA PRO A 330 0.79 -14.82 -0.18
C PRO A 330 0.60 -15.17 -1.66
N SER A 331 -0.06 -14.28 -2.41
CA SER A 331 -0.29 -14.46 -3.85
C SER A 331 1.04 -14.54 -4.62
N LYS A 332 2.03 -13.72 -4.23
CA LYS A 332 3.38 -13.78 -4.80
C LYS A 332 4.08 -15.11 -4.48
N ARG A 333 3.99 -15.61 -3.25
CA ARG A 333 4.61 -16.89 -2.85
C ARG A 333 4.02 -18.05 -3.67
N ILE A 334 2.70 -18.10 -3.80
CA ILE A 334 1.99 -19.13 -4.59
C ILE A 334 2.40 -19.07 -6.07
N ALA A 335 2.52 -17.87 -6.64
CA ALA A 335 2.97 -17.72 -8.03
C ALA A 335 4.41 -18.21 -8.29
N HIS A 336 5.25 -18.27 -7.24
CA HIS A 336 6.62 -18.79 -7.34
C HIS A 336 6.71 -20.30 -7.07
N THR A 337 5.66 -20.95 -6.58
CA THR A 337 5.61 -22.41 -6.43
C THR A 337 5.47 -23.05 -7.81
N LYS A 338 6.61 -23.41 -8.43
CA LYS A 338 6.66 -24.18 -9.67
C LYS A 338 6.40 -25.65 -9.35
N GLY A 339 5.27 -26.21 -9.77
CA GLY A 339 5.09 -27.66 -9.83
C GLY A 339 5.53 -28.20 -11.19
N ALA A 340 5.97 -29.46 -11.23
CA ALA A 340 6.27 -30.17 -12.46
C ALA A 340 5.21 -31.26 -12.69
N ILE A 341 4.68 -31.34 -13.92
CA ILE A 341 3.86 -32.47 -14.37
C ILE A 341 4.77 -33.39 -15.16
N ILE A 342 5.01 -34.60 -14.65
CA ILE A 342 5.79 -35.63 -15.36
C ILE A 342 4.80 -36.51 -16.12
N LEU A 343 4.83 -36.44 -17.46
CA LEU A 343 4.10 -37.35 -18.34
C LEU A 343 5.03 -38.49 -18.74
N ALA A 344 4.70 -39.73 -18.37
CA ALA A 344 5.60 -40.89 -18.43
C ALA A 344 6.08 -41.34 -19.82
N ARG A 345 5.73 -40.65 -20.92
CA ARG A 345 6.15 -41.03 -22.29
C ARG A 345 6.50 -39.88 -23.25
N ALA A 346 6.67 -38.64 -22.77
CA ALA A 346 7.08 -37.51 -23.62
C ALA A 346 8.16 -36.66 -22.92
N PRO A 347 9.03 -35.96 -23.67
CA PRO A 347 10.08 -35.14 -23.08
C PRO A 347 9.48 -34.08 -22.15
N VAL A 348 10.02 -34.03 -20.94
CA VAL A 348 9.64 -33.11 -19.86
C VAL A 348 9.74 -31.67 -20.37
N GLN A 349 8.60 -30.99 -20.53
CA GLN A 349 8.57 -29.54 -20.58
C GLN A 349 8.27 -29.02 -19.16
N LEU A 350 9.10 -28.12 -18.66
CA LEU A 350 8.76 -27.32 -17.48
C LEU A 350 7.52 -26.47 -17.83
N VAL A 351 6.38 -26.77 -17.22
CA VAL A 351 5.14 -26.03 -17.43
C VAL A 351 4.92 -25.06 -16.27
N GLU A 352 4.79 -23.77 -16.57
CA GLU A 352 4.23 -22.79 -15.63
C GLU A 352 2.76 -23.13 -15.39
N ILE A 353 2.44 -23.59 -14.18
CA ILE A 353 1.11 -24.14 -13.84
C ILE A 353 -0.02 -23.10 -13.94
N ASN A 354 0.30 -21.79 -13.94
CA ASN A 354 -0.73 -20.74 -13.89
C ASN A 354 -1.25 -20.23 -15.24
N GLY A 355 -0.87 -20.81 -16.38
CA GLY A 355 -1.30 -20.28 -17.69
C GLY A 355 -1.68 -21.28 -18.79
N VAL A 356 -1.27 -22.54 -18.70
CA VAL A 356 -1.29 -23.45 -19.88
C VAL A 356 -2.42 -24.47 -19.87
N LEU A 357 -3.05 -24.74 -18.73
CA LEU A 357 -4.09 -25.79 -18.64
C LEU A 357 -5.48 -25.36 -19.13
N GLU A 358 -5.76 -24.08 -19.36
CA GLU A 358 -7.07 -23.61 -19.83
C GLU A 358 -7.43 -24.08 -21.26
N ARG A 359 -6.47 -24.57 -22.05
CA ARG A 359 -6.69 -24.96 -23.47
C ARG A 359 -6.03 -26.28 -23.90
N ALA A 360 -5.50 -27.06 -22.97
CA ALA A 360 -4.87 -28.34 -23.31
C ALA A 360 -5.92 -29.43 -23.54
N VAL A 361 -6.01 -29.95 -24.76
CA VAL A 361 -6.81 -31.15 -25.08
C VAL A 361 -5.90 -32.36 -24.94
N PHE A 362 -6.10 -33.16 -23.90
CA PHE A 362 -5.40 -34.43 -23.71
C PHE A 362 -6.20 -35.56 -24.37
N ASP A 363 -5.52 -36.48 -25.07
CA ASP A 363 -6.15 -37.72 -25.53
C ASP A 363 -6.38 -38.69 -24.35
N GLU A 364 -7.32 -39.63 -24.51
CA GLU A 364 -7.69 -40.60 -23.46
C GLU A 364 -6.54 -41.53 -23.03
N VAL A 365 -5.48 -41.63 -23.83
CA VAL A 365 -4.33 -42.52 -23.57
C VAL A 365 -3.29 -41.83 -22.68
N SER A 366 -3.15 -40.51 -22.82
CA SER A 366 -2.16 -39.69 -22.11
C SER A 366 -2.51 -39.40 -20.64
N LEU A 367 -3.75 -39.66 -20.23
CA LEU A 367 -4.26 -39.38 -18.89
C LEU A 367 -4.03 -40.49 -17.86
N ARG A 368 -3.52 -41.67 -18.28
CA ARG A 368 -3.35 -42.82 -17.37
C ARG A 368 -2.17 -42.66 -16.40
N ASP A 369 -1.20 -41.81 -16.72
CA ASP A 369 0.08 -41.71 -16.00
C ASP A 369 0.42 -40.25 -15.66
N ILE A 370 -0.45 -39.55 -14.93
CA ILE A 370 -0.16 -38.19 -14.43
C ILE A 370 0.30 -38.25 -12.97
N VAL A 371 1.53 -37.82 -12.72
CA VAL A 371 2.06 -37.58 -11.37
C VAL A 371 2.22 -36.08 -11.17
N ILE A 372 1.51 -35.53 -10.16
CA ILE A 372 1.63 -34.13 -9.74
C ILE A 372 2.55 -34.09 -8.52
N ILE A 373 3.73 -33.46 -8.66
CA ILE A 373 4.65 -33.24 -7.53
C ILE A 373 4.51 -31.77 -7.11
N LEU A 374 4.05 -31.55 -5.87
CA LEU A 374 4.00 -30.24 -5.24
C LEU A 374 5.25 -30.10 -4.35
N ASP A 375 6.07 -29.08 -4.60
CA ASP A 375 7.21 -28.73 -3.76
C ASP A 375 6.75 -27.77 -2.65
N GLU A 376 6.76 -28.24 -1.40
CA GLU A 376 6.58 -27.38 -0.23
C GLU A 376 7.95 -26.86 0.22
N THR A 377 8.32 -25.65 -0.20
CA THR A 377 9.57 -25.05 0.27
C THR A 377 9.41 -24.39 1.65
N HIS A 378 9.92 -25.12 2.66
CA HIS A 378 10.61 -24.73 3.91
C HIS A 378 9.93 -23.93 5.05
N GLY A 379 9.70 -24.66 6.16
CA GLY A 379 9.92 -24.24 7.55
C GLY A 379 10.83 -25.27 8.27
N GLU A 380 11.57 -24.83 9.31
CA GLU A 380 12.78 -25.44 9.91
C GLU A 380 12.86 -26.98 10.15
N PRO A 381 14.09 -27.57 10.16
CA PRO A 381 14.31 -29.01 10.32
C PRO A 381 14.21 -29.44 11.79
N LYS A 382 13.34 -30.41 12.10
CA LYS A 382 13.43 -31.19 13.34
C LYS A 382 13.69 -32.66 13.02
N GLU A 383 14.56 -33.24 13.83
CA GLU A 383 15.26 -34.53 13.75
C GLU A 383 14.54 -35.66 12.99
N ILE A 384 15.30 -36.35 12.12
CA ILE A 384 14.87 -37.53 11.37
C ILE A 384 15.28 -38.79 12.14
N PRO A 385 14.35 -39.63 12.63
CA PRO A 385 14.64 -41.02 12.93
C PRO A 385 14.38 -41.88 11.68
N SER A 386 15.36 -42.72 11.37
CA SER A 386 15.33 -43.70 10.28
C SER A 386 14.22 -44.74 10.50
N PHE A 387 13.32 -44.91 9.53
CA PHE A 387 12.44 -46.07 9.49
C PHE A 387 12.30 -46.61 8.07
N SER A 388 12.51 -47.92 7.93
CA SER A 388 12.28 -48.72 6.74
C SER A 388 11.11 -49.65 7.01
N VAL A 389 9.99 -49.50 6.29
CA VAL A 389 8.98 -50.56 6.16
C VAL A 389 8.38 -50.52 4.76
N GLY A 390 8.56 -51.62 4.03
CA GLY A 390 7.87 -51.86 2.76
C GLY A 390 6.41 -52.23 2.98
N VAL A 391 5.52 -51.69 2.15
CA VAL A 391 4.12 -52.12 2.05
C VAL A 391 3.80 -52.32 0.56
N PRO A 392 3.19 -53.45 0.15
CA PRO A 392 2.76 -53.66 -1.22
C PRO A 392 1.54 -52.77 -1.53
N MET A 393 1.60 -52.04 -2.65
CA MET A 393 0.44 -51.32 -3.21
C MET A 393 -0.67 -52.31 -3.54
N LYS A 394 -1.84 -52.19 -2.90
CA LYS A 394 -2.98 -53.06 -3.24
C LYS A 394 -4.35 -52.42 -3.40
N ASP A 395 -4.59 -51.17 -3.02
CA ASP A 395 -5.96 -50.65 -3.06
C ASP A 395 -6.08 -49.32 -3.82
N SER A 396 -6.70 -49.38 -5.00
CA SER A 396 -7.23 -48.22 -5.71
C SER A 396 -8.47 -47.71 -4.98
N VAL A 397 -8.48 -46.45 -4.52
CA VAL A 397 -9.65 -45.84 -3.87
C VAL A 397 -10.52 -45.18 -4.94
N LYS A 398 -11.75 -45.69 -5.11
CA LYS A 398 -12.75 -45.08 -5.99
C LYS A 398 -13.48 -43.99 -5.22
N LEU A 399 -13.29 -42.75 -5.62
CA LEU A 399 -14.02 -41.60 -5.07
C LEU A 399 -15.12 -41.15 -6.03
N THR A 400 -16.21 -40.67 -5.46
CA THR A 400 -17.25 -39.93 -6.18
C THR A 400 -16.84 -38.47 -6.37
N LEU A 401 -17.45 -37.80 -7.36
CA LEU A 401 -17.10 -36.43 -7.74
C LEU A 401 -17.33 -35.40 -6.60
N SER A 402 -18.21 -35.70 -5.64
CA SER A 402 -18.40 -34.88 -4.43
C SER A 402 -17.30 -35.09 -3.40
N GLU A 403 -16.80 -36.32 -3.23
CA GLU A 403 -15.74 -36.63 -2.27
C GLU A 403 -14.41 -35.99 -2.70
N ALA A 404 -14.08 -36.04 -4.00
CA ALA A 404 -12.89 -35.41 -4.56
C ALA A 404 -12.89 -33.87 -4.39
N ARG A 405 -14.05 -33.21 -4.47
CA ARG A 405 -14.19 -31.75 -4.26
C ARG A 405 -13.99 -31.33 -2.81
N THR A 406 -14.13 -32.25 -1.86
CA THR A 406 -14.03 -31.95 -0.42
C THR A 406 -12.59 -32.10 0.09
N MET A 407 -11.75 -32.87 -0.61
CA MET A 407 -10.36 -33.15 -0.19
C MET A 407 -9.33 -32.12 -0.67
N VAL A 408 -9.61 -31.37 -1.75
CA VAL A 408 -8.70 -30.33 -2.26
C VAL A 408 -9.54 -29.16 -2.81
N GLY A 409 -9.31 -27.96 -2.28
CA GLY A 409 -10.03 -26.76 -2.69
C GLY A 409 -9.72 -26.37 -4.14
N SER A 410 -10.80 -26.19 -4.90
CA SER A 410 -10.89 -25.60 -6.25
C SER A 410 -10.32 -26.41 -7.42
N ILE A 411 -11.16 -27.29 -7.98
CA ILE A 411 -11.00 -27.86 -9.33
C ILE A 411 -12.07 -27.24 -10.26
N SER A 412 -11.63 -26.56 -11.32
CA SER A 412 -12.48 -25.83 -12.27
C SER A 412 -12.90 -26.62 -13.52
N SER A 413 -12.40 -27.84 -13.75
CA SER A 413 -12.97 -28.78 -14.72
C SER A 413 -12.53 -30.23 -14.47
N LEU A 414 -13.46 -31.17 -14.64
CA LEU A 414 -13.22 -32.63 -14.63
C LEU A 414 -14.10 -33.28 -15.69
N ARG A 415 -13.55 -34.16 -16.54
CA ARG A 415 -14.32 -35.00 -17.46
C ARG A 415 -14.43 -36.41 -16.87
N GLN A 416 -15.66 -36.92 -16.86
CA GLN A 416 -16.01 -38.25 -16.38
C GLN A 416 -15.84 -39.28 -17.51
N SER A 417 -15.24 -40.43 -17.22
CA SER A 417 -15.22 -41.56 -18.15
C SER A 417 -16.62 -42.16 -18.27
N LEU A 418 -17.13 -42.25 -19.51
CA LEU A 418 -18.48 -42.77 -19.81
C LEU A 418 -18.65 -44.27 -19.51
N ALA A 419 -17.56 -45.00 -19.20
CA ALA A 419 -17.61 -46.45 -18.98
C ALA A 419 -17.79 -46.87 -17.51
N SER A 420 -17.47 -46.04 -16.52
CA SER A 420 -17.48 -46.45 -15.10
C SER A 420 -17.97 -45.42 -14.08
N GLY A 421 -18.14 -44.15 -14.46
CA GLY A 421 -18.68 -43.11 -13.56
C GLY A 421 -17.77 -42.66 -12.40
N HIS A 422 -16.58 -43.24 -12.22
CA HIS A 422 -15.64 -42.95 -11.12
C HIS A 422 -14.35 -42.27 -11.58
N LEU A 423 -13.69 -41.54 -10.67
CA LEU A 423 -12.34 -40.98 -10.85
C LEU A 423 -11.32 -41.86 -10.11
N ASP A 424 -10.25 -42.26 -10.80
CA ASP A 424 -9.11 -42.93 -10.16
C ASP A 424 -8.06 -41.87 -9.82
N ILE A 425 -7.83 -41.65 -8.52
CA ILE A 425 -6.79 -40.76 -8.00
C ILE A 425 -5.82 -41.62 -7.20
N MET A 426 -4.54 -41.61 -7.57
CA MET A 426 -3.49 -42.18 -6.71
C MET A 426 -3.10 -41.16 -5.65
N CYS A 427 -3.58 -41.35 -4.42
CA CYS A 427 -3.10 -40.61 -3.26
C CYS A 427 -1.88 -41.31 -2.66
N ALA A 428 -0.74 -40.62 -2.60
CA ALA A 428 0.33 -40.96 -1.68
C ALA A 428 0.03 -40.28 -0.34
N SER A 429 -0.10 -41.05 0.75
CA SER A 429 -0.14 -40.46 2.09
C SER A 429 1.25 -39.95 2.44
N SER A 430 1.32 -38.73 2.98
CA SER A 430 2.56 -38.12 3.43
C SER A 430 3.10 -38.86 4.65
N GLY A 431 4.12 -39.68 4.42
CA GLY A 431 4.93 -40.33 5.45
C GLY A 431 6.40 -40.31 5.03
N THR A 432 7.12 -39.31 5.53
CA THR A 432 8.59 -39.19 5.63
C THR A 432 9.45 -39.57 4.42
N GLY A 433 9.98 -38.55 3.74
CA GLY A 433 11.39 -38.43 3.35
C GLY A 433 12.05 -39.59 2.62
N SER A 434 11.69 -39.80 1.35
CA SER A 434 12.59 -40.14 0.22
C SER A 434 11.75 -40.43 -1.02
N PHE A 435 12.12 -39.89 -2.18
CA PHE A 435 11.45 -40.23 -3.44
C PHE A 435 12.18 -41.42 -4.07
N SER A 436 11.50 -42.57 -4.15
CA SER A 436 11.88 -43.67 -5.04
C SER A 436 10.87 -43.73 -6.18
N LEU A 437 11.32 -43.41 -7.40
CA LEU A 437 10.50 -43.53 -8.60
C LEU A 437 10.57 -44.98 -9.09
N ILE A 438 9.48 -45.74 -8.97
CA ILE A 438 9.34 -47.02 -9.66
C ILE A 438 8.71 -46.72 -11.02
N VAL A 439 9.52 -46.76 -12.07
CA VAL A 439 9.03 -46.73 -13.46
C VAL A 439 8.65 -48.15 -13.83
N ASN A 440 7.37 -48.37 -14.13
CA ASN A 440 6.90 -49.68 -14.57
C ASN A 440 7.45 -49.95 -15.98
N GLY A 441 8.49 -50.79 -16.08
CA GLY A 441 8.86 -51.44 -17.33
C GLY A 441 7.78 -52.47 -17.65
N ALA A 442 7.20 -52.41 -18.85
CA ALA A 442 6.20 -53.38 -19.27
C ALA A 442 6.77 -54.81 -19.18
N CYS A 443 6.18 -55.64 -18.32
CA CYS A 443 6.40 -57.09 -18.39
C CYS A 443 5.70 -57.63 -19.64
N SER A 444 6.46 -58.23 -20.55
CA SER A 444 5.95 -59.23 -21.48
C SER A 444 5.56 -60.50 -20.72
N GLU A 445 4.53 -61.21 -21.18
CA GLU A 445 3.95 -62.38 -20.51
C GLU A 445 4.85 -63.61 -20.38
N ASP A 446 6.08 -63.58 -20.89
CA ASP A 446 7.02 -64.70 -20.77
C ASP A 446 8.06 -64.40 -19.68
N GLY A 447 7.85 -65.00 -18.51
CA GLY A 447 8.72 -64.85 -17.35
C GLY A 447 10.17 -65.22 -17.64
N SER A 448 11.04 -64.22 -17.72
CA SER A 448 12.47 -64.35 -17.38
C SER A 448 13.09 -62.98 -17.07
N ASP A 449 13.81 -62.95 -15.95
CA ASP A 449 14.73 -61.94 -15.39
C ASP A 449 14.27 -60.49 -15.13
N THR A 450 14.25 -60.17 -13.84
CA THR A 450 14.17 -58.84 -13.25
C THR A 450 15.54 -58.15 -13.24
N SER A 451 15.75 -57.17 -14.12
CA SER A 451 16.73 -56.10 -13.88
C SER A 451 16.02 -54.74 -13.97
N GLY A 452 15.46 -54.30 -12.85
CA GLY A 452 14.96 -52.93 -12.74
C GLY A 452 16.13 -51.94 -12.79
N THR A 453 16.15 -51.07 -13.79
CA THR A 453 17.13 -49.98 -13.88
C THR A 453 16.75 -48.89 -12.89
N TRP A 454 17.56 -48.68 -11.87
CA TRP A 454 17.38 -47.61 -10.89
C TRP A 454 17.93 -46.29 -11.44
N LEU A 455 17.08 -45.28 -11.58
CA LEU A 455 17.51 -43.93 -11.97
C LEU A 455 17.76 -43.11 -10.70
N LYS A 456 19.05 -42.96 -10.34
CA LYS A 456 19.50 -42.11 -9.23
C LYS A 456 19.57 -40.67 -9.73
N ILE A 457 18.63 -39.82 -9.32
CA ILE A 457 18.71 -38.38 -9.56
C ILE A 457 19.51 -37.78 -8.41
N GLU A 458 20.76 -37.41 -8.67
CA GLU A 458 21.56 -36.64 -7.73
C GLU A 458 21.18 -35.16 -7.85
N ASN A 459 20.97 -34.51 -6.70
CA ASN A 459 20.76 -33.07 -6.61
C ASN A 459 22.00 -32.36 -7.19
N ALA A 460 21.88 -31.84 -8.42
CA ALA A 460 22.87 -30.94 -8.97
C ALA A 460 22.66 -29.55 -8.36
N HIS A 461 23.34 -29.29 -7.24
CA HIS A 461 23.69 -27.93 -6.88
C HIS A 461 24.76 -27.41 -7.86
N ALA A 462 24.39 -26.42 -8.66
CA ALA A 462 25.29 -25.38 -9.18
C ALA A 462 24.47 -24.12 -9.49
#